data_AF-A0A524J3L2-F1
#
_entry.id   AF-A0A524J3L2-F1
#
_cell.length_a   1.000
_cell.length_b   1.000
_cell.length_c   1.000
_cell.angle_alpha   90.00
_cell.angle_beta   90.00
_cell.angle_gamma   90.00
#
_symmetry.space_group_name_H-M   'P 1'
#
loop_
_entity.id
_entity.type
_entity.pdbx_description
1 polymer ?
#
loop_
_entity_poly.entity_id
_entity_poly.type
_entity_poly.pdbx_seq_one_letter_code
_entity_poly.pdbx_strand_id
1 'polypeptide(L)'
;MAEVISRAGIDPVSLKRLEFILLAPKDAIDNGTFSKEMNKASIQEKVKKRVKAYEGSLDGWYNNHFATTLENIHVHTLSWESTLKWISDNKPEVADKLSAYYELCLKYK
;
A
#
# COMPACT_ATOMS: atom_id res chain seq x y z
N MET A 1 4.01 5.54 -6.57
CA MET A 1 4.40 4.25 -7.18
C MET A 1 4.25 4.31 -8.70
N ALA A 2 3.04 4.44 -9.26
CA ALA A 2 2.84 4.56 -10.72
C ALA A 2 3.73 5.64 -11.37
N GLU A 3 3.87 6.80 -10.72
CA GLU A 3 4.77 7.88 -11.16
C GLU A 3 6.25 7.46 -11.20
N VAL A 4 6.70 6.68 -10.21
CA VAL A 4 8.10 6.22 -10.14
C VAL A 4 8.37 5.21 -11.26
N ILE A 5 7.41 4.31 -11.52
CA ILE A 5 7.47 3.33 -12.62
C ILE A 5 7.53 4.04 -13.97
N SER A 6 6.64 5.03 -14.17
CA SER A 6 6.61 5.85 -15.39
C SER A 6 7.94 6.58 -15.62
N ARG A 7 8.48 7.26 -14.60
CA ARG A 7 9.78 7.95 -14.70
C ARG A 7 10.95 7.02 -14.96
N ALA A 8 10.88 5.79 -14.46
CA ALA A 8 11.89 4.78 -14.71
C ALA A 8 11.82 4.18 -16.12
N GLY A 9 10.81 4.55 -16.94
CA GLY A 9 10.59 3.98 -18.26
C GLY A 9 10.22 2.48 -18.24
N ILE A 10 9.76 1.99 -17.08
CA ILE A 10 9.39 0.59 -16.90
C ILE A 10 7.93 0.44 -17.32
N ASP A 11 7.65 -0.52 -18.20
CA ASP A 11 6.28 -0.92 -18.52
C ASP A 11 5.64 -1.57 -17.28
N PRO A 12 4.53 -1.04 -16.73
CA PRO A 12 3.84 -1.64 -15.60
C PRO A 12 3.44 -3.10 -15.80
N VAL A 13 3.24 -3.55 -17.04
CA VAL A 13 2.92 -4.95 -17.38
C VAL A 13 4.12 -5.88 -17.22
N SER A 14 5.35 -5.35 -17.33
CA SER A 14 6.58 -6.13 -17.17
C SER A 14 6.91 -6.50 -15.71
N LEU A 15 6.25 -5.86 -14.75
CA LEU A 15 6.49 -6.09 -13.32
C LEU A 15 5.87 -7.42 -12.88
N LYS A 16 6.72 -8.41 -12.60
CA LYS A 16 6.29 -9.76 -12.15
C LYS A 16 5.44 -9.74 -10.88
N ARG A 17 5.68 -8.77 -9.99
CA ARG A 17 4.97 -8.63 -8.72
C ARG A 17 4.96 -7.19 -8.29
N LEU A 18 3.77 -6.64 -8.04
CA LEU A 18 3.58 -5.31 -7.50
C LEU A 18 2.56 -5.39 -6.36
N GLU A 19 2.93 -4.87 -5.19
CA GLU A 19 2.14 -5.00 -3.97
C GLU A 19 1.95 -3.61 -3.36
N PHE A 20 0.71 -3.31 -2.96
CA PHE A 20 0.38 -2.19 -2.09
C PHE A 20 -0.07 -2.75 -0.76
N ILE A 21 0.82 -2.67 0.22
CA ILE A 21 0.62 -3.26 1.55
C ILE A 21 0.39 -2.13 2.54
N LEU A 22 -0.77 -2.14 3.19
CA LEU A 22 -1.00 -1.33 4.38
C LEU A 22 -0.64 -2.15 5.62
N LEU A 23 0.37 -1.70 6.35
CA LEU A 23 0.73 -2.27 7.64
C LEU A 23 -0.05 -1.55 8.74
N ALA A 24 -0.89 -2.29 9.46
CA ALA A 24 -1.76 -1.72 10.50
C ALA A 24 -1.96 -2.68 11.67
N PRO A 25 -2.39 -2.19 12.84
CA PRO A 25 -2.77 -3.06 13.96
C PRO A 25 -3.85 -4.08 13.56
N LYS A 26 -3.73 -5.30 14.06
CA LYS A 26 -4.66 -6.40 13.75
C LYS A 26 -6.11 -6.05 14.10
N ASP A 27 -6.33 -5.40 15.23
CA ASP A 27 -7.66 -4.97 15.68
C ASP A 27 -8.34 -4.04 14.65
N ALA A 28 -7.61 -3.08 14.08
CA ALA A 28 -8.13 -2.14 13.09
C ALA A 28 -8.42 -2.82 11.75
N ILE A 29 -7.59 -3.79 11.36
CA ILE A 29 -7.83 -4.59 10.15
C ILE A 29 -9.09 -5.46 10.35
N ASP A 30 -9.18 -6.18 11.46
CA ASP A 30 -10.29 -7.09 11.76
C ASP A 30 -11.62 -6.32 11.91
N ASN A 31 -11.58 -5.10 12.44
CA ASN A 31 -12.74 -4.20 12.51
C ASN A 31 -13.11 -3.56 11.16
N GLY A 32 -12.39 -3.87 10.09
CA GLY A 32 -12.66 -3.36 8.75
C GLY A 32 -12.42 -1.86 8.58
N THR A 33 -11.59 -1.24 9.44
CA THR A 33 -11.30 0.20 9.43
C THR A 33 -10.83 0.70 8.06
N PHE A 34 -10.18 -0.17 7.29
CA PHE A 34 -9.58 0.18 5.99
C PHE A 34 -10.30 -0.45 4.78
N SER A 35 -11.38 -1.20 4.98
CA SER A 35 -12.01 -1.99 3.91
C SER A 35 -12.52 -1.12 2.75
N LYS A 36 -12.94 0.12 3.07
CA LYS A 36 -13.43 1.08 2.07
C LYS A 36 -12.29 1.70 1.27
N GLU A 37 -11.10 1.82 1.83
CA GLU A 37 -9.95 2.49 1.22
C GLU A 37 -9.01 1.49 0.54
N MET A 38 -8.90 0.27 1.05
CA MET A 38 -7.99 -0.78 0.58
C MET A 38 -8.62 -1.64 -0.52
N ASN A 39 -9.27 -1.00 -1.48
CA ASN A 39 -9.75 -1.65 -2.70
C ASN A 39 -9.42 -0.80 -3.92
N LYS A 40 -9.23 -1.48 -5.07
CA LYS A 40 -8.82 -0.83 -6.32
C LYS A 40 -9.80 0.24 -6.77
N ALA A 41 -11.11 0.02 -6.63
CA ALA A 41 -12.12 0.98 -7.05
C ALA A 41 -11.99 2.32 -6.30
N SER A 42 -11.88 2.29 -4.97
CA SER A 42 -11.68 3.46 -4.13
C SER A 42 -10.38 4.19 -4.45
N ILE A 43 -9.28 3.46 -4.66
CA ILE A 43 -7.99 4.03 -5.07
C ILE A 43 -8.13 4.71 -6.44
N GLN A 44 -8.76 4.05 -7.40
CA GLN A 44 -9.02 4.59 -8.74
C GLN A 44 -9.83 5.88 -8.68
N GLU A 45 -10.94 5.88 -7.95
CA GLU A 45 -11.81 7.05 -7.81
C GLU A 45 -11.07 8.25 -7.19
N LYS A 46 -10.30 8.01 -6.13
CA LYS A 46 -9.51 9.06 -5.47
C LYS A 46 -8.48 9.66 -6.42
N VAL A 47 -7.75 8.83 -7.16
CA VAL A 47 -6.75 9.31 -8.10
C VAL A 47 -7.40 10.00 -9.29
N LYS A 48 -8.47 9.44 -9.85
CA LYS A 48 -9.25 10.06 -10.95
C LYS A 48 -9.77 11.43 -10.56
N LYS A 49 -10.33 11.58 -9.34
CA LYS A 49 -10.79 12.87 -8.81
C LYS A 49 -9.65 13.88 -8.74
N ARG A 50 -8.45 13.43 -8.33
CA ARG A 50 -7.28 14.31 -8.24
C ARG A 50 -6.73 14.68 -9.61
N VAL A 51 -6.68 13.75 -10.56
CA VAL A 51 -6.24 13.99 -11.95
C VAL A 51 -7.13 15.00 -12.65
N LYS A 52 -8.46 14.92 -12.46
CA LYS A 52 -9.41 15.90 -13.03
C LYS A 52 -9.08 17.35 -12.66
N ALA A 53 -8.49 17.59 -11.49
CA ALA A 53 -8.10 18.94 -11.07
C ALA A 53 -6.94 19.53 -11.89
N TYR A 54 -6.28 18.73 -12.72
CA TYR A 54 -5.19 19.16 -13.61
C TYR A 54 -5.64 19.42 -15.05
N GLU A 55 -6.96 19.50 -15.28
CA GLU A 55 -7.56 19.96 -16.54
C GLU A 55 -7.00 19.24 -17.80
N GLY A 56 -6.83 17.92 -17.69
CA GLY A 56 -6.39 17.06 -18.80
C GLY A 56 -4.88 16.88 -18.93
N SER A 57 -4.06 17.71 -18.28
CA SER A 57 -2.58 17.61 -18.38
C SER A 57 -2.01 16.29 -17.85
N LEU A 58 -2.76 15.56 -17.01
CA LEU A 58 -2.39 14.26 -16.45
C LEU A 58 -3.20 13.08 -17.01
N ASP A 59 -4.05 13.28 -18.02
CA ASP A 59 -4.91 12.21 -18.54
C ASP A 59 -4.11 11.11 -19.23
N GLY A 60 -3.07 11.48 -19.98
CA GLY A 60 -2.16 10.52 -20.61
C GLY A 60 -1.44 9.66 -19.58
N TRP A 61 -0.94 10.27 -18.50
CA TRP A 61 -0.34 9.54 -17.38
C TRP A 61 -1.35 8.61 -16.69
N TYR A 62 -2.57 9.09 -16.48
CA TYR A 62 -3.61 8.33 -15.81
C TYR A 62 -3.98 7.07 -16.61
N ASN A 63 -4.24 7.22 -17.91
CA ASN A 63 -4.68 6.13 -18.78
C ASN A 63 -3.55 5.14 -19.09
N ASN A 64 -2.34 5.63 -19.35
CA ASN A 64 -1.25 4.78 -19.86
C ASN A 64 -0.34 4.22 -18.77
N HIS A 65 -0.31 4.83 -17.58
CA HIS A 65 0.56 4.36 -16.50
C HIS A 65 -0.23 3.98 -15.26
N PHE A 66 -1.06 4.89 -14.72
CA PHE A 66 -1.73 4.63 -13.45
C PHE A 66 -2.75 3.49 -13.54
N ALA A 67 -3.64 3.52 -14.54
CA ALA A 67 -4.67 2.50 -14.71
C ALA A 67 -4.06 1.10 -14.85
N THR A 68 -3.09 0.93 -15.75
CA THR A 68 -2.36 -0.33 -15.95
C THR A 68 -1.61 -0.78 -14.70
N THR A 69 -0.99 0.16 -13.97
CA THR A 69 -0.32 -0.16 -12.69
C THR A 69 -1.34 -0.68 -11.66
N LEU A 70 -2.51 -0.06 -11.57
CA LEU A 70 -3.56 -0.43 -10.62
C LEU A 70 -4.20 -1.78 -10.95
N GLU A 71 -4.30 -2.12 -12.24
CA GLU A 71 -4.73 -3.46 -12.67
C GLU A 71 -3.77 -4.54 -12.17
N ASN A 72 -2.46 -4.31 -12.26
CA ASN A 72 -1.44 -5.30 -11.90
C ASN A 72 -1.08 -5.31 -10.41
N ILE A 73 -1.42 -4.28 -9.64
CA ILE A 73 -1.06 -4.23 -8.22
C ILE A 73 -1.97 -5.13 -7.37
N HIS A 74 -1.39 -5.84 -6.43
CA HIS A 74 -2.12 -6.54 -5.38
C HIS A 74 -2.27 -5.62 -4.16
N VAL A 75 -3.50 -5.35 -3.76
CA VAL A 75 -3.81 -4.44 -2.64
C VAL A 75 -4.23 -5.30 -1.46
N HIS A 76 -3.51 -5.23 -0.36
CA HIS A 76 -3.85 -5.99 0.84
C HIS A 76 -3.36 -5.32 2.11
N THR A 77 -3.86 -5.80 3.24
CA THR A 77 -3.43 -5.39 4.57
C THR A 77 -2.54 -6.47 5.17
N LEU A 78 -1.57 -6.04 5.98
CA LEU A 78 -0.75 -6.92 6.80
C LEU A 78 -0.77 -6.40 8.21
N SER A 79 -0.84 -7.28 9.21
CA SER A 79 -0.84 -6.86 10.60
C SER A 79 0.58 -6.66 11.13
N TRP A 80 0.74 -5.69 12.03
CA TRP A 80 1.98 -5.53 12.79
C TRP A 80 2.30 -6.79 13.59
N GLU A 81 1.30 -7.41 14.21
CA GLU A 81 1.43 -8.59 15.05
C GLU A 81 1.96 -9.79 14.27
N SER A 82 1.43 -10.06 13.06
CA SER A 82 1.94 -11.15 12.22
C SER A 82 3.34 -10.85 11.69
N THR A 83 3.61 -9.57 11.38
CA THR A 83 4.93 -9.13 10.91
C THR A 83 5.98 -9.29 12.01
N LEU A 84 5.68 -8.83 13.23
CA LEU A 84 6.55 -8.95 14.39
C LEU A 84 6.77 -10.41 14.78
N LYS A 85 5.73 -11.24 14.72
CA LYS A 85 5.87 -12.68 14.91
C LYS A 85 6.87 -13.28 13.91
N TRP A 86 6.70 -12.98 12.62
CA TRP A 86 7.62 -13.48 11.59
C TRP A 86 9.05 -12.98 11.82
N ILE A 87 9.24 -11.71 12.20
CA ILE A 87 10.56 -11.16 12.52
C ILE A 87 11.15 -11.87 13.74
N SER A 88 10.37 -12.12 14.79
CA SER A 88 10.83 -12.85 15.98
C SER A 88 11.30 -14.27 15.64
N ASP A 89 10.58 -14.95 14.75
CA ASP A 89 10.89 -16.32 14.35
C ASP A 89 12.14 -16.40 13.44
N ASN A 90 12.51 -15.31 12.74
CA ASN A 90 13.57 -15.32 11.72
C ASN A 90 14.77 -14.41 12.02
N LYS A 91 14.61 -13.39 12.86
CA LYS A 91 15.57 -12.31 13.17
C LYS A 91 15.41 -11.84 14.63
N PRO A 92 15.65 -12.73 15.61
CA PRO A 92 15.41 -12.45 17.02
C PRO A 92 16.20 -11.23 17.53
N GLU A 93 17.37 -10.93 16.97
CA GLU A 93 18.23 -9.81 17.37
C GLU A 93 17.61 -8.42 17.19
N VAL A 94 16.60 -8.29 16.33
CA VAL A 94 15.88 -7.03 16.07
C VAL A 94 14.46 -7.06 16.67
N ALA A 95 13.94 -8.25 16.96
CA ALA A 95 12.54 -8.47 17.33
C ALA A 95 12.15 -7.73 18.62
N ASP A 96 12.95 -7.82 19.68
CA ASP A 96 12.63 -7.22 20.97
C ASP A 96 12.45 -5.69 20.90
N LYS A 97 13.34 -5.03 20.15
CA LYS A 97 13.29 -3.57 19.99
C LYS A 97 12.07 -3.13 19.20
N LEU A 98 11.74 -3.85 18.13
CA LEU A 98 10.58 -3.54 17.29
C LEU A 98 9.26 -3.82 18.03
N SER A 99 9.18 -4.91 18.78
CA SER A 99 8.03 -5.23 19.61
C SER A 99 7.82 -4.18 20.70
N ALA A 100 8.88 -3.79 21.42
CA ALA A 100 8.81 -2.74 22.43
C ALA A 100 8.36 -1.39 21.83
N TYR A 101 8.85 -1.04 20.64
CA TYR A 101 8.42 0.17 19.94
C TYR A 101 6.93 0.10 19.55
N TYR A 102 6.46 -1.04 19.02
CA TYR A 102 5.06 -1.22 18.65
C TYR A 102 4.13 -1.11 19.86
N GLU A 103 4.50 -1.73 20.99
CA GLU A 103 3.76 -1.59 22.26
C GLU A 103 3.65 -0.14 22.73
N LEU A 104 4.70 0.67 22.51
CA LEU A 104 4.62 2.11 22.79
C LEU A 104 3.65 2.82 21.85
N CYS A 105 3.65 2.49 20.55
CA CYS A 105 2.70 3.07 19.60
C CYS A 105 1.24 2.77 19.98
N LEU A 106 0.94 1.57 20.48
CA LEU A 106 -0.41 1.20 20.90
C LEU A 106 -0.92 2.02 22.09
N LYS A 107 -0.04 2.50 22.97
CA LYS A 107 -0.42 3.36 24.11
C LYS A 107 -0.87 4.76 23.71
N TYR A 108 -0.49 5.22 22.52
CA TYR A 108 -0.77 6.57 22.02
C TYR A 108 -1.67 6.56 20.77
N LYS A 109 -2.42 5.48 20.55
CA LYS A 109 -3.32 5.28 19.41
C LYS A 109 -4.60 6.11 19.52
#